data_AF-A0A5E7A566-F1
#
_entry.id   AF-A0A5E7A566-F1
#
_cell.length_a   1.000
_cell.length_b   1.000
_cell.length_c   1.000
_cell.angle_alpha   90.00
_cell.angle_beta   90.00
_cell.angle_gamma   90.00
#
_symmetry.space_group_name_H-M   'P 1'
#
loop_
_entity.id
_entity.type
_entity.pdbx_description
1 polymer ?
#
loop_
_entity_poly.entity_id
_entity_poly.type
_entity_poly.pdbx_seq_one_letter_code
_entity_poly.pdbx_strand_id
1 'polypeptide(L)'
;MFKTRFYLARKLTSDDLEDKQQRLEHAILSALDDVQVLNEDRILRRYLDLIKATLRTNFYQTDARGQNKSYFSFKFNPHLIPELPKPVPKFEIFVYSPRVEGVHLRFGNVARGGLRWSDREEDYRTEVLGLVKAQQVKNSVIVPVGAKGGFVPRRLPLGGGRDEIQAEGIACYRIFISGLLDITDNLKDGALVPPANVVRHDDDDPYLVVAADKGTATFSDIANGIAIDYGFWLGDAFASGGSAGYDHKKMGITAKGAWVGVQRHFRERGINVQEDSITVVGVGDMAGDVFGNGLLMSDKLQLVAAFNHLHIFIDPNPEPANSFAERQRLFDLPRSAWSDYDTSIMSEGGGIFSRSAKSIAISPQMKERFDIQPTS
;
A
#
# COMPACT_ATOMS: atom_id res chain seq x y z
N MET A 1 -16.74 -23.26 -17.28
CA MET A 1 -15.97 -23.69 -16.09
C MET A 1 -16.36 -22.92 -14.81
N PHE A 2 -16.27 -21.58 -14.77
CA PHE A 2 -16.51 -20.78 -13.55
C PHE A 2 -17.86 -21.06 -12.84
N LYS A 3 -18.98 -21.05 -13.59
CA LYS A 3 -20.30 -21.38 -13.06
C LYS A 3 -20.36 -22.77 -12.41
N THR A 4 -19.65 -23.75 -12.98
CA THR A 4 -19.57 -25.10 -12.39
C THR A 4 -18.89 -25.05 -11.03
N ARG A 5 -17.72 -24.38 -10.94
CA ARG A 5 -16.91 -24.27 -9.73
C ARG A 5 -17.55 -23.51 -8.57
N PHE A 6 -18.41 -22.54 -8.84
CA PHE A 6 -18.91 -21.61 -7.80
C PHE A 6 -20.43 -21.55 -7.63
N TYR A 7 -21.19 -21.83 -8.69
CA TYR A 7 -22.66 -21.86 -8.63
C TYR A 7 -23.18 -23.29 -8.48
N LEU A 8 -22.76 -24.20 -9.38
CA LEU A 8 -23.23 -25.59 -9.35
C LEU A 8 -22.61 -26.41 -8.22
N ALA A 9 -21.42 -26.03 -7.74
CA ALA A 9 -20.80 -26.63 -6.55
C ALA A 9 -21.69 -26.59 -5.29
N ARG A 10 -22.72 -25.73 -5.27
CA ARG A 10 -23.71 -25.66 -4.17
C ARG A 10 -24.82 -26.70 -4.27
N LYS A 11 -24.92 -27.40 -5.41
CA LYS A 11 -26.06 -28.26 -5.77
C LYS A 11 -25.64 -29.69 -6.10
N LEU A 12 -24.35 -29.95 -6.32
CA LEU A 12 -23.82 -31.23 -6.75
C LEU A 12 -23.01 -31.87 -5.61
N THR A 13 -22.88 -33.19 -5.66
CA THR A 13 -21.93 -33.93 -4.81
C THR A 13 -20.48 -33.61 -5.25
N SER A 14 -19.50 -33.90 -4.38
CA SER A 14 -18.09 -33.66 -4.69
C SER A 14 -17.65 -34.42 -5.96
N ASP A 15 -18.03 -35.71 -6.06
CA ASP A 15 -17.63 -36.58 -7.15
C ASP A 15 -18.26 -36.14 -8.49
N ASP A 16 -19.57 -35.84 -8.49
CA ASP A 16 -20.26 -35.33 -9.70
C ASP A 16 -19.68 -33.98 -10.16
N LEU A 17 -19.29 -33.15 -9.19
CA LEU A 17 -18.70 -31.85 -9.46
C LEU A 17 -17.31 -32.00 -10.07
N GLU A 18 -16.49 -32.91 -9.56
CA GLU A 18 -15.15 -33.17 -10.07
C GLU A 18 -15.19 -33.75 -11.49
N ASP A 19 -15.98 -34.80 -11.72
CA ASP A 19 -16.15 -35.40 -13.05
C ASP A 19 -16.64 -34.35 -14.07
N LYS A 20 -17.63 -33.53 -13.70
CA LYS A 20 -18.13 -32.46 -14.57
C LYS A 20 -17.09 -31.37 -14.83
N GLN A 21 -16.24 -31.04 -13.86
CA GLN A 21 -15.14 -30.10 -14.06
C GLN A 21 -14.11 -30.68 -15.03
N GLN A 22 -13.69 -31.94 -14.84
CA GLN A 22 -12.71 -32.61 -15.71
C GLN A 22 -13.21 -32.72 -17.16
N ARG A 23 -14.46 -33.17 -17.37
CA ARG A 23 -15.05 -33.25 -18.71
C ARG A 23 -15.13 -31.89 -19.38
N LEU A 24 -15.51 -30.85 -18.64
CA LEU A 24 -15.59 -29.49 -19.17
C LEU A 24 -14.21 -28.90 -19.47
N GLU A 25 -13.21 -29.19 -18.64
CA GLU A 25 -11.82 -28.80 -18.89
C GLU A 25 -11.30 -29.43 -20.17
N HIS A 26 -11.47 -30.74 -20.33
CA HIS A 26 -11.05 -31.45 -21.54
C HIS A 26 -11.74 -30.89 -22.79
N ALA A 27 -13.05 -30.68 -22.74
CA ALA A 27 -13.79 -30.08 -23.85
C ALA A 27 -13.31 -28.66 -24.19
N ILE A 28 -12.97 -27.83 -23.19
CA ILE A 28 -12.40 -26.50 -23.44
C ILE A 28 -11.03 -26.63 -24.10
N LEU A 29 -10.13 -27.46 -23.56
CA LEU A 29 -8.79 -27.64 -24.11
C LEU A 29 -8.81 -28.15 -25.55
N SER A 30 -9.65 -29.15 -25.85
CA SER A 30 -9.82 -29.64 -27.23
C SER A 30 -10.35 -28.56 -28.18
N ALA A 31 -11.29 -27.71 -27.73
CA ALA A 31 -11.78 -26.61 -28.55
C ALA A 31 -10.72 -25.50 -28.75
N LEU A 32 -9.77 -25.35 -27.82
CA LEU A 32 -8.67 -24.40 -27.95
C LEU A 32 -7.60 -24.87 -28.95
N ASP A 33 -7.46 -26.17 -29.16
CA ASP A 33 -6.51 -26.72 -30.16
C ASP A 33 -6.89 -26.33 -31.60
N ASP A 34 -8.15 -25.95 -31.85
CA ASP A 34 -8.63 -25.46 -33.14
C ASP A 34 -8.40 -23.95 -33.37
N VAL A 35 -7.93 -23.21 -32.35
CA VAL A 35 -7.72 -21.75 -32.43
C VAL A 35 -6.49 -21.43 -33.28
N GLN A 36 -6.72 -20.82 -34.44
CA GLN A 36 -5.68 -20.56 -35.44
C GLN A 36 -4.69 -19.46 -35.02
N VAL A 37 -5.13 -18.47 -34.23
CA VAL A 37 -4.31 -17.33 -33.83
C VAL A 37 -3.66 -17.62 -32.48
N LEU A 38 -2.33 -17.80 -32.48
CA LEU A 38 -1.55 -18.14 -31.28
C LEU A 38 -1.80 -17.18 -30.10
N ASN A 39 -1.94 -15.88 -30.36
CA ASN A 39 -2.21 -14.91 -29.30
C ASN A 39 -3.59 -15.10 -28.66
N GLU A 40 -4.61 -15.47 -29.44
CA GLU A 40 -5.96 -15.73 -28.95
C GLU A 40 -5.98 -17.03 -28.13
N ASP A 41 -5.34 -18.08 -28.63
CA ASP A 41 -5.16 -19.35 -27.90
C ASP A 41 -4.52 -19.10 -26.53
N ARG A 42 -3.40 -18.35 -26.50
CA ARG A 42 -2.71 -18.01 -25.26
C ARG A 42 -3.61 -17.24 -24.29
N ILE A 43 -4.39 -16.27 -24.76
CA ILE A 43 -5.31 -15.49 -23.92
C ILE A 43 -6.41 -16.39 -23.35
N LEU A 44 -7.01 -17.26 -24.16
CA LEU A 44 -8.08 -18.15 -23.74
C LEU A 44 -7.59 -19.22 -22.73
N ARG A 45 -6.40 -19.79 -22.96
CA ARG A 45 -5.76 -20.68 -21.99
C ARG A 45 -5.49 -19.97 -20.67
N ARG A 46 -5.04 -18.71 -20.70
CA ARG A 46 -4.86 -17.89 -19.49
C ARG A 46 -6.16 -17.62 -18.73
N TYR A 47 -7.28 -17.41 -19.42
CA TYR A 47 -8.59 -17.32 -18.76
C TYR A 47 -8.96 -18.64 -18.06
N LEU A 48 -8.70 -19.79 -18.70
CA LEU A 48 -8.91 -21.09 -18.07
C LEU A 48 -8.03 -21.26 -16.82
N ASP A 49 -6.74 -20.95 -16.93
CA ASP A 49 -5.78 -20.97 -15.81
C ASP A 49 -6.28 -20.11 -14.65
N LEU A 50 -6.74 -18.88 -14.92
CA LEU A 50 -7.25 -17.96 -13.91
C LEU A 50 -8.52 -18.48 -13.22
N ILE A 51 -9.45 -19.06 -13.97
CA ILE A 51 -10.67 -19.67 -13.42
C ILE A 51 -10.33 -20.85 -12.52
N LYS A 52 -9.37 -21.69 -12.93
CA LYS A 52 -8.88 -22.82 -12.13
C LYS A 52 -8.14 -22.36 -10.87
N ALA A 53 -7.35 -21.30 -10.99
CA ALA A 53 -6.62 -20.69 -9.88
C ALA A 53 -7.52 -19.92 -8.90
N THR A 54 -8.79 -19.66 -9.23
CA THR A 54 -9.73 -18.99 -8.33
C THR A 54 -10.14 -19.94 -7.20
N LEU A 55 -9.90 -19.51 -5.96
CA LEU A 55 -10.19 -20.20 -4.71
C LEU A 55 -11.54 -19.80 -4.11
N ARG A 56 -11.86 -18.50 -4.10
CA ARG A 56 -13.08 -17.94 -3.51
C ARG A 56 -13.58 -16.75 -4.33
N THR A 57 -14.89 -16.51 -4.29
CA THR A 57 -15.50 -15.33 -4.91
C THR A 57 -16.80 -14.92 -4.23
N ASN A 58 -17.08 -13.62 -4.19
CA ASN A 58 -18.35 -13.05 -3.72
C ASN A 58 -19.37 -12.86 -4.85
N PHE A 59 -19.08 -13.29 -6.08
CA PHE A 59 -19.91 -13.03 -7.27
C PHE A 59 -21.39 -13.43 -7.12
N TYR A 60 -21.67 -14.42 -6.28
CA TYR A 60 -23.02 -14.93 -6.00
C TYR A 60 -23.56 -14.51 -4.62
N GLN A 61 -22.90 -13.57 -3.95
CA GLN A 61 -23.45 -12.91 -2.77
C GLN A 61 -24.38 -11.78 -3.20
N THR A 62 -25.39 -11.53 -2.38
CA THR A 62 -26.28 -10.40 -2.51
C THR A 62 -25.98 -9.35 -1.45
N ASP A 63 -26.37 -8.11 -1.69
CA ASP A 63 -26.41 -7.07 -0.68
C ASP A 63 -27.57 -7.28 0.32
N ALA A 64 -27.70 -6.36 1.29
CA ALA A 64 -28.75 -6.40 2.29
C ALA A 64 -30.18 -6.27 1.71
N ARG A 65 -30.32 -5.82 0.46
CA ARG A 65 -31.61 -5.71 -0.27
C ARG A 65 -31.86 -6.91 -1.19
N GLY A 66 -31.00 -7.94 -1.13
CA GLY A 66 -31.09 -9.11 -2.00
C GLY A 66 -30.67 -8.84 -3.46
N GLN A 67 -30.05 -7.69 -3.75
CA GLN A 67 -29.56 -7.36 -5.09
C GLN A 67 -28.12 -7.84 -5.27
N ASN A 68 -27.67 -7.98 -6.52
CA ASN A 68 -26.27 -8.25 -6.80
C ASN A 68 -25.39 -7.09 -6.30
N LYS A 69 -24.27 -7.42 -5.65
CA LYS A 69 -23.30 -6.40 -5.22
C LYS A 69 -22.74 -5.64 -6.42
N SER A 70 -22.42 -4.36 -6.24
CA SER A 70 -21.84 -3.49 -7.27
C SER A 70 -20.33 -3.69 -7.48
N TYR A 71 -19.76 -4.75 -6.88
CA TYR A 71 -18.35 -5.08 -6.90
C TYR A 71 -18.17 -6.58 -6.78
N PHE A 72 -17.06 -7.08 -7.30
CA PHE A 72 -16.67 -8.48 -7.25
C PHE A 72 -15.32 -8.64 -6.57
N SER A 73 -15.11 -9.80 -5.98
CA SER A 73 -13.85 -10.19 -5.36
C SER A 73 -13.50 -11.62 -5.74
N PHE A 74 -12.22 -11.83 -6.02
CA PHE A 74 -11.66 -13.11 -6.42
C PHE A 74 -10.40 -13.35 -5.61
N LYS A 75 -10.37 -14.44 -4.84
CA LYS A 75 -9.14 -14.94 -4.21
C LYS A 75 -8.50 -15.93 -5.16
N PHE A 76 -7.27 -15.68 -5.57
CA PHE A 76 -6.48 -16.57 -6.43
C PHE A 76 -5.43 -17.32 -5.63
N ASN A 77 -5.06 -18.50 -6.13
CA ASN A 77 -3.78 -19.13 -5.89
C ASN A 77 -2.82 -18.77 -7.04
N PRO A 78 -1.93 -17.78 -6.87
CA PRO A 78 -1.04 -17.33 -7.93
C PRO A 78 -0.07 -18.42 -8.43
N HIS A 79 0.24 -19.44 -7.62
CA HIS A 79 1.14 -20.53 -8.03
C HIS A 79 0.54 -21.43 -9.12
N LEU A 80 -0.78 -21.37 -9.33
CA LEU A 80 -1.46 -22.09 -10.41
C LEU A 80 -1.53 -21.27 -11.71
N ILE A 81 -1.07 -20.03 -11.71
CA ILE A 81 -1.10 -19.13 -12.88
C ILE A 81 0.30 -19.09 -13.50
N PRO A 82 0.47 -19.50 -14.77
CA PRO A 82 1.79 -19.52 -15.39
C PRO A 82 2.31 -18.11 -15.67
N GLU A 83 3.63 -17.97 -15.77
CA GLU A 83 4.33 -16.73 -16.17
C GLU A 83 4.11 -15.51 -15.26
N LEU A 84 3.66 -15.70 -14.01
CA LEU A 84 3.59 -14.59 -13.07
C LEU A 84 4.97 -14.06 -12.66
N PRO A 85 5.11 -12.73 -12.50
CA PRO A 85 6.34 -12.12 -12.02
C PRO A 85 6.67 -12.57 -10.60
N LYS A 86 7.97 -12.77 -10.32
CA LYS A 86 8.47 -13.09 -8.98
C LYS A 86 8.61 -11.82 -8.12
N PRO A 87 8.46 -11.90 -6.79
CA PRO A 87 8.10 -13.10 -6.01
C PRO A 87 6.61 -13.45 -6.11
N VAL A 88 6.28 -14.74 -6.21
CA VAL A 88 4.88 -15.18 -6.37
C VAL A 88 4.19 -15.23 -5.00
N PRO A 89 3.10 -14.48 -4.77
CA PRO A 89 2.38 -14.50 -3.50
C PRO A 89 1.66 -15.83 -3.28
N LYS A 90 1.43 -16.19 -2.01
CA LYS A 90 0.60 -17.35 -1.65
C LYS A 90 -0.86 -17.11 -2.07
N PHE A 91 -1.37 -15.92 -1.79
CA PHE A 91 -2.73 -15.50 -2.17
C PHE A 91 -2.72 -14.10 -2.77
N GLU A 92 -3.56 -13.91 -3.77
CA GLU A 92 -3.97 -12.59 -4.25
C GLU A 92 -5.48 -12.48 -4.08
N ILE A 93 -5.96 -11.40 -3.44
CA ILE A 93 -7.37 -11.04 -3.51
C ILE A 93 -7.49 -9.83 -4.43
N PHE A 94 -8.18 -10.01 -5.55
CA PHE A 94 -8.51 -8.95 -6.50
C PHE A 94 -9.94 -8.48 -6.25
N VAL A 95 -10.14 -7.17 -6.13
CA VAL A 95 -11.44 -6.53 -5.95
C VAL A 95 -11.67 -5.56 -7.09
N TYR A 96 -12.83 -5.67 -7.73
CA TYR A 96 -13.19 -4.84 -8.88
C TYR A 96 -14.60 -4.28 -8.74
N SER A 97 -14.72 -3.01 -9.06
CA SER A 97 -15.97 -2.28 -9.31
C SER A 97 -15.69 -1.27 -10.41
N PRO A 98 -16.71 -0.79 -11.17
CA PRO A 98 -16.51 0.33 -12.08
C PRO A 98 -15.93 1.60 -11.44
N ARG A 99 -15.96 1.72 -10.09
CA ARG A 99 -15.36 2.81 -9.31
C ARG A 99 -13.95 2.51 -8.80
N VAL A 100 -13.59 1.26 -8.55
CA VAL A 100 -12.34 0.90 -7.88
C VAL A 100 -11.77 -0.42 -8.40
N GLU A 101 -10.46 -0.46 -8.55
CA GLU A 101 -9.72 -1.69 -8.77
C GLU A 101 -8.66 -1.83 -7.67
N GLY A 102 -8.50 -3.02 -7.08
CA GLY A 102 -7.54 -3.21 -6.02
C GLY A 102 -7.07 -4.65 -5.87
N VAL A 103 -5.86 -4.80 -5.32
CA VAL A 103 -5.24 -6.10 -5.03
C VAL A 103 -4.74 -6.13 -3.59
N HIS A 104 -4.81 -7.31 -2.99
CA HIS A 104 -4.16 -7.62 -1.72
C HIS A 104 -3.33 -8.90 -1.86
N LEU A 105 -2.01 -8.77 -1.75
CA LEU A 105 -1.03 -9.85 -1.90
C LEU A 105 -0.60 -10.34 -0.50
N ARG A 106 -0.69 -11.64 -0.25
CA ARG A 106 -0.21 -12.29 0.99
C ARG A 106 0.78 -13.40 0.68
N PHE A 107 1.85 -13.49 1.47
CA PHE A 107 2.87 -14.55 1.34
C PHE A 107 2.73 -15.69 2.35
N GLY A 108 1.67 -15.67 3.18
CA GLY A 108 1.26 -16.80 4.00
C GLY A 108 -0.10 -16.57 4.63
N ASN A 109 -0.51 -17.51 5.48
CA ASN A 109 -1.83 -17.49 6.14
C ASN A 109 -1.90 -16.36 7.18
N VAL A 110 -0.80 -16.12 7.89
CA VAL A 110 -0.65 -15.02 8.85
C VAL A 110 0.33 -14.01 8.27
N ALA A 111 -0.19 -12.94 7.68
CA ALA A 111 0.60 -11.91 7.01
C ALA A 111 0.02 -10.52 7.31
N ARG A 112 0.87 -9.50 7.37
CA ARG A 112 0.48 -8.11 7.66
C ARG A 112 1.10 -7.14 6.65
N GLY A 113 0.32 -6.15 6.24
CA GLY A 113 0.69 -5.21 5.19
C GLY A 113 -0.13 -3.93 5.15
N GLY A 114 0.50 -2.85 4.69
CA GLY A 114 -0.19 -1.59 4.41
C GLY A 114 -1.03 -1.64 3.14
N LEU A 115 -2.12 -0.87 3.09
CA LEU A 115 -2.97 -0.66 1.91
C LEU A 115 -2.70 0.72 1.32
N ARG A 116 -2.20 0.77 0.09
CA ARG A 116 -1.89 2.02 -0.60
C ARG A 116 -3.06 2.50 -1.46
N TRP A 117 -3.39 3.79 -1.36
CA TRP A 117 -4.11 4.46 -2.45
C TRP A 117 -3.07 4.82 -3.51
N SER A 118 -3.13 4.13 -4.66
CA SER A 118 -2.22 4.33 -5.77
C SER A 118 -2.78 5.33 -6.78
N ASP A 119 -1.89 6.19 -7.27
CA ASP A 119 -2.07 7.11 -8.40
C ASP A 119 -1.60 6.49 -9.73
N ARG A 120 -1.17 5.22 -9.72
CA ARG A 120 -0.57 4.52 -10.87
C ARG A 120 -1.58 3.59 -11.56
N GLU A 121 -2.52 4.17 -12.29
CA GLU A 121 -3.62 3.41 -12.91
C GLU A 121 -3.18 2.24 -13.80
N GLU A 122 -2.04 2.37 -14.49
CA GLU A 122 -1.56 1.39 -15.47
C GLU A 122 -0.77 0.24 -14.83
N ASP A 123 -0.08 0.48 -13.70
CA ASP A 123 0.85 -0.48 -13.14
C ASP A 123 0.85 -0.59 -11.60
N TYR A 124 -0.25 -0.20 -10.95
CA TYR A 124 -0.41 -0.32 -9.48
C TYR A 124 -0.14 -1.74 -8.95
N ARG A 125 -0.42 -2.79 -9.74
CA ARG A 125 -0.12 -4.18 -9.37
C ARG A 125 1.38 -4.42 -9.22
N THR A 126 2.17 -3.87 -10.14
CA THR A 126 3.64 -3.89 -10.08
C THR A 126 4.15 -3.07 -8.91
N GLU A 127 3.55 -1.92 -8.63
CA GLU A 127 3.85 -1.11 -7.45
C GLU A 127 3.64 -1.92 -6.15
N VAL A 128 2.46 -2.54 -5.99
CA VAL A 128 2.12 -3.33 -4.80
C VAL A 128 3.07 -4.53 -4.64
N LEU A 129 3.41 -5.20 -5.75
CA LEU A 129 4.38 -6.29 -5.75
C LEU A 129 5.81 -5.82 -5.39
N GLY A 130 6.22 -4.63 -5.82
CA GLY A 130 7.50 -4.04 -5.39
C GLY A 130 7.53 -3.74 -3.90
N LEU A 131 6.43 -3.24 -3.34
CA LEU A 131 6.32 -2.88 -1.93
C LEU A 131 6.28 -4.11 -1.01
N VAL A 132 5.64 -5.20 -1.42
CA VAL A 132 5.59 -6.41 -0.58
C VAL A 132 6.97 -7.07 -0.45
N LYS A 133 7.83 -6.97 -1.48
CA LYS A 133 9.22 -7.44 -1.43
C LYS A 133 10.02 -6.74 -0.33
N ALA A 134 9.85 -5.43 -0.18
CA ALA A 134 10.45 -4.67 0.93
C ALA A 134 9.87 -5.10 2.29
N GLN A 135 8.57 -5.39 2.35
CA GLN A 135 7.89 -5.79 3.58
C GLN A 135 8.34 -7.16 4.10
N GLN A 136 8.70 -8.09 3.20
CA GLN A 136 9.23 -9.41 3.59
C GLN A 136 10.53 -9.29 4.39
N VAL A 137 11.44 -8.41 3.95
CA VAL A 137 12.69 -8.15 4.68
C VAL A 137 12.43 -7.44 6.01
N LYS A 138 11.42 -6.55 6.05
CA LYS A 138 11.07 -5.77 7.24
C LYS A 138 10.44 -6.60 8.36
N ASN A 139 9.59 -7.59 8.02
CA ASN A 139 8.80 -8.33 9.02
C ASN A 139 9.50 -9.57 9.57
N SER A 140 10.61 -10.02 8.99
CA SER A 140 11.21 -11.34 9.20
C SER A 140 11.49 -11.72 10.67
N VAL A 141 11.65 -10.73 11.56
CA VAL A 141 11.91 -10.94 13.00
C VAL A 141 10.62 -11.05 13.84
N ILE A 142 9.47 -10.56 13.36
CA ILE A 142 8.21 -10.44 14.14
C ILE A 142 7.07 -11.30 13.58
N VAL A 143 6.85 -11.27 12.26
CA VAL A 143 5.84 -12.08 11.57
C VAL A 143 6.50 -12.75 10.39
N PRO A 144 6.36 -14.08 10.17
CA PRO A 144 7.21 -14.81 9.24
C PRO A 144 7.18 -14.27 7.81
N VAL A 145 6.05 -13.66 7.41
CA VAL A 145 5.77 -13.27 6.03
C VAL A 145 4.97 -11.95 5.95
N GLY A 146 5.20 -11.20 4.86
CA GLY A 146 4.55 -9.92 4.60
C GLY A 146 3.26 -10.02 3.78
N ALA A 147 2.43 -9.00 3.91
CA ALA A 147 1.35 -8.71 2.96
C ALA A 147 1.50 -7.29 2.42
N LYS A 148 0.79 -6.97 1.34
CA LYS A 148 0.61 -5.60 0.85
C LYS A 148 -0.64 -5.53 0.00
N GLY A 149 -1.39 -4.44 0.13
CA GLY A 149 -2.44 -4.15 -0.83
C GLY A 149 -2.33 -2.76 -1.40
N GLY A 150 -3.08 -2.55 -2.48
CA GLY A 150 -3.26 -1.24 -3.07
C GLY A 150 -4.53 -1.19 -3.90
N PHE A 151 -5.12 -0.01 -3.97
CA PHE A 151 -6.31 0.25 -4.76
C PHE A 151 -6.18 1.55 -5.55
N VAL A 152 -6.90 1.62 -6.65
CA VAL A 152 -6.96 2.74 -7.59
C VAL A 152 -8.44 3.11 -7.77
N PRO A 153 -8.86 4.32 -7.36
CA PRO A 153 -10.13 4.89 -7.78
C PRO A 153 -10.13 5.17 -9.28
N ARG A 154 -11.09 4.61 -10.02
CA ARG A 154 -11.22 4.74 -11.49
C ARG A 154 -12.10 5.91 -11.94
N ARG A 155 -12.79 6.57 -11.00
CA ARG A 155 -13.77 7.62 -11.27
C ARG A 155 -13.63 8.82 -10.33
N LEU A 156 -12.40 9.29 -10.15
CA LEU A 156 -12.19 10.52 -9.38
C LEU A 156 -12.90 11.71 -10.07
N PRO A 157 -13.53 12.62 -9.30
CA PRO A 157 -14.19 13.79 -9.87
C PRO A 157 -13.20 14.66 -10.67
N LEU A 158 -13.47 14.85 -11.96
CA LEU A 158 -12.68 15.74 -12.81
C LEU A 158 -12.92 17.20 -12.40
N GLY A 159 -11.86 17.90 -11.99
CA GLY A 159 -11.96 19.28 -11.52
C GLY A 159 -12.59 19.43 -10.13
N GLY A 160 -12.84 18.32 -9.42
CA GLY A 160 -13.36 18.36 -8.06
C GLY A 160 -12.37 18.95 -7.07
N GLY A 161 -12.90 19.57 -6.02
CA GLY A 161 -12.11 20.05 -4.90
C GLY A 161 -11.43 18.90 -4.14
N ARG A 162 -10.46 19.23 -3.30
CA ARG A 162 -9.73 18.24 -2.47
C ARG A 162 -10.67 17.34 -1.67
N ASP A 163 -11.74 17.91 -1.12
CA ASP A 163 -12.70 17.17 -0.29
C ASP A 163 -13.53 16.18 -1.11
N GLU A 164 -13.88 16.51 -2.35
CA GLU A 164 -14.62 15.61 -3.25
C GLU A 164 -13.74 14.43 -3.69
N ILE A 165 -12.46 14.71 -4.03
CA ILE A 165 -11.47 13.67 -4.33
C ILE A 165 -11.28 12.74 -3.12
N GLN A 166 -11.16 13.33 -1.92
CA GLN A 166 -11.00 12.58 -0.68
C GLN A 166 -12.23 11.70 -0.39
N ALA A 167 -13.43 12.22 -0.59
CA ALA A 167 -14.67 11.48 -0.40
C ALA A 167 -14.79 10.29 -1.35
N GLU A 168 -14.42 10.45 -2.63
CA GLU A 168 -14.39 9.33 -3.59
C GLU A 168 -13.34 8.28 -3.20
N GLY A 169 -12.15 8.72 -2.77
CA GLY A 169 -11.11 7.83 -2.27
C GLY A 169 -11.56 6.99 -1.07
N ILE A 170 -12.27 7.61 -0.12
CA ILE A 170 -12.89 6.91 1.01
C ILE A 170 -13.93 5.92 0.52
N ALA A 171 -14.83 6.31 -0.40
CA ALA A 171 -15.85 5.42 -0.93
C ALA A 171 -15.25 4.19 -1.64
N CYS A 172 -14.20 4.39 -2.45
CA CYS A 172 -13.44 3.32 -3.09
C CYS A 172 -12.77 2.40 -2.06
N TYR A 173 -12.17 2.98 -1.01
CA TYR A 173 -11.56 2.22 0.08
C TYR A 173 -12.58 1.35 0.82
N ARG A 174 -13.79 1.86 1.09
CA ARG A 174 -14.87 1.09 1.73
C ARG A 174 -15.28 -0.11 0.87
N ILE A 175 -15.40 0.06 -0.45
CA ILE A 175 -15.68 -1.05 -1.38
C ILE A 175 -14.54 -2.08 -1.33
N PHE A 176 -13.29 -1.61 -1.36
CA PHE A 176 -12.14 -2.48 -1.33
C PHE A 176 -12.09 -3.34 -0.07
N ILE A 177 -12.18 -2.74 1.12
CA ILE A 177 -12.22 -3.46 2.41
C ILE A 177 -13.40 -4.43 2.48
N SER A 178 -14.59 -4.01 2.05
CA SER A 178 -15.77 -4.87 2.01
C SER A 178 -15.55 -6.11 1.13
N GLY A 179 -14.94 -5.94 -0.04
CA GLY A 179 -14.61 -7.05 -0.94
C GLY A 179 -13.56 -8.02 -0.37
N LEU A 180 -12.60 -7.53 0.42
CA LEU A 180 -11.67 -8.40 1.12
C LEU A 180 -12.40 -9.24 2.19
N LEU A 181 -13.26 -8.61 3.00
CA LEU A 181 -13.98 -9.27 4.09
C LEU A 181 -15.05 -10.25 3.58
N ASP A 182 -15.69 -9.96 2.44
CA ASP A 182 -16.73 -10.81 1.83
C ASP A 182 -16.33 -12.26 1.59
N ILE A 183 -15.03 -12.53 1.42
CA ILE A 183 -14.49 -13.85 1.08
C ILE A 183 -13.49 -14.38 2.11
N THR A 184 -13.32 -13.69 3.23
CA THR A 184 -12.45 -14.08 4.35
C THR A 184 -13.28 -14.84 5.40
N ASP A 185 -12.75 -15.92 5.97
CA ASP A 185 -13.44 -16.60 7.08
C ASP A 185 -13.42 -15.70 8.33
N ASN A 186 -14.31 -15.95 9.27
CA ASN A 186 -14.39 -15.23 10.52
C ASN A 186 -14.20 -16.19 11.72
N LEU A 187 -14.00 -15.64 12.92
CA LEU A 187 -13.99 -16.41 14.17
C LEU A 187 -15.07 -15.86 15.11
N LYS A 188 -15.92 -16.73 15.65
CA LYS A 188 -16.88 -16.38 16.70
C LYS A 188 -16.67 -17.32 17.87
N ASP A 189 -16.31 -16.77 19.03
CA ASP A 189 -15.99 -17.53 20.24
C ASP A 189 -14.94 -18.65 20.00
N GLY A 190 -13.95 -18.35 19.15
CA GLY A 190 -12.90 -19.31 18.74
C GLY A 190 -13.32 -20.31 17.67
N ALA A 191 -14.60 -20.38 17.30
CA ALA A 191 -15.10 -21.24 16.23
C ALA A 191 -15.02 -20.54 14.87
N LEU A 192 -14.61 -21.29 13.85
CA LEU A 192 -14.56 -20.80 12.48
C LEU A 192 -15.97 -20.59 11.89
N VAL A 193 -16.18 -19.43 11.29
CA VAL A 193 -17.41 -19.07 10.59
C VAL A 193 -17.08 -18.72 9.14
N PRO A 194 -17.42 -19.58 8.17
CA PRO A 194 -17.20 -19.30 6.76
C PRO A 194 -18.03 -18.11 6.24
N PRO A 195 -17.57 -17.39 5.21
CA PRO A 195 -18.33 -16.30 4.61
C PRO A 195 -19.61 -16.81 3.93
N ALA A 196 -20.70 -16.07 4.10
CA ALA A 196 -22.00 -16.45 3.58
C ALA A 196 -21.98 -16.56 2.05
N ASN A 197 -22.59 -17.61 1.48
CA ASN A 197 -22.71 -17.78 0.03
C ASN A 197 -21.37 -17.73 -0.72
N VAL A 198 -20.30 -18.29 -0.15
CA VAL A 198 -18.98 -18.45 -0.79
C VAL A 198 -18.62 -19.93 -0.83
N VAL A 199 -18.25 -20.42 -2.01
CA VAL A 199 -17.63 -21.75 -2.16
C VAL A 199 -16.13 -21.59 -1.92
N ARG A 200 -15.55 -22.42 -1.06
CA ARG A 200 -14.14 -22.40 -0.66
C ARG A 200 -13.42 -23.60 -1.29
N HIS A 201 -12.37 -23.33 -2.06
CA HIS A 201 -11.49 -24.35 -2.69
C HIS A 201 -10.11 -24.40 -2.02
N ASP A 202 -10.00 -23.87 -0.80
CA ASP A 202 -8.80 -23.74 0.01
C ASP A 202 -9.13 -23.98 1.48
N ASP A 203 -8.08 -24.09 2.29
CA ASP A 203 -8.19 -24.26 3.75
C ASP A 203 -8.81 -23.02 4.41
N ASP A 204 -9.12 -23.18 5.70
CA ASP A 204 -9.61 -22.09 6.55
C ASP A 204 -8.62 -20.92 6.60
N ASP A 205 -9.17 -19.72 6.43
CA ASP A 205 -8.43 -18.47 6.29
C ASP A 205 -9.13 -17.33 7.05
N PRO A 206 -9.13 -17.39 8.40
CA PRO A 206 -9.78 -16.37 9.22
C PRO A 206 -8.93 -15.11 9.44
N TYR A 207 -7.65 -15.13 9.03
CA TYR A 207 -6.69 -14.09 9.39
C TYR A 207 -6.49 -13.09 8.26
N LEU A 208 -7.03 -11.89 8.45
CA LEU A 208 -6.81 -10.73 7.58
C LEU A 208 -6.59 -9.49 8.44
N VAL A 209 -5.41 -8.89 8.33
CA VAL A 209 -5.04 -7.64 9.01
C VAL A 209 -4.50 -6.67 7.97
N VAL A 210 -4.91 -5.41 8.10
CA VAL A 210 -4.48 -4.33 7.22
C VAL A 210 -3.76 -3.25 8.02
N ALA A 211 -3.02 -2.39 7.34
CA ALA A 211 -2.40 -1.21 7.92
C ALA A 211 -2.52 -0.03 6.96
N ALA A 212 -2.32 1.18 7.47
CA ALA A 212 -2.24 2.35 6.62
C ALA A 212 -0.94 2.37 5.78
N ASP A 213 -0.99 3.04 4.63
CA ASP A 213 0.14 3.38 3.76
C ASP A 213 -0.11 4.75 3.10
N LYS A 214 0.65 5.11 2.06
CA LYS A 214 0.47 6.32 1.25
C LYS A 214 -1.01 6.45 0.84
N GLY A 215 -1.59 7.61 1.16
CA GLY A 215 -2.97 7.98 0.83
C GLY A 215 -4.04 7.36 1.72
N THR A 216 -3.69 6.53 2.71
CA THR A 216 -4.65 5.89 3.64
C THR A 216 -4.31 6.11 5.12
N ALA A 217 -3.41 7.05 5.42
CA ALA A 217 -2.94 7.34 6.79
C ALA A 217 -4.07 7.53 7.82
N THR A 218 -5.18 8.15 7.43
CA THR A 218 -6.33 8.42 8.29
C THR A 218 -7.46 7.39 8.15
N PHE A 219 -7.25 6.30 7.40
CA PHE A 219 -8.31 5.36 7.03
C PHE A 219 -8.43 4.15 7.96
N SER A 220 -7.54 4.00 8.94
CA SER A 220 -7.57 2.85 9.86
C SER A 220 -8.89 2.76 10.63
N ASP A 221 -9.43 3.87 11.13
CA ASP A 221 -10.74 3.87 11.80
C ASP A 221 -11.90 3.51 10.85
N ILE A 222 -11.78 3.87 9.57
CA ILE A 222 -12.76 3.48 8.54
C ILE A 222 -12.73 1.96 8.34
N ALA A 223 -11.54 1.37 8.23
CA ALA A 223 -11.39 -0.07 8.07
C ALA A 223 -11.89 -0.84 9.31
N ASN A 224 -11.54 -0.36 10.51
CA ASN A 224 -12.01 -0.94 11.77
C ASN A 224 -13.53 -0.87 11.91
N GLY A 225 -14.14 0.27 11.56
CA GLY A 225 -15.59 0.41 11.55
C GLY A 225 -16.26 -0.61 10.63
N ILE A 226 -15.73 -0.82 9.42
CA ILE A 226 -16.25 -1.85 8.50
C ILE A 226 -16.05 -3.25 9.09
N ALA A 227 -14.89 -3.56 9.67
CA ALA A 227 -14.66 -4.85 10.30
C ALA A 227 -15.66 -5.13 11.43
N ILE A 228 -15.97 -4.13 12.24
CA ILE A 228 -17.00 -4.20 13.29
C ILE A 228 -18.39 -4.41 12.68
N ASP A 229 -18.76 -3.70 11.62
CA ASP A 229 -20.04 -3.88 10.91
C ASP A 229 -20.20 -5.31 10.35
N TYR A 230 -19.10 -5.93 9.92
CA TYR A 230 -19.05 -7.34 9.48
C TYR A 230 -19.06 -8.34 10.65
N GLY A 231 -18.95 -7.86 11.90
CA GLY A 231 -18.73 -8.69 13.07
C GLY A 231 -17.43 -9.50 12.99
N PHE A 232 -16.42 -8.97 12.28
CA PHE A 232 -15.13 -9.61 12.10
C PHE A 232 -14.38 -9.66 13.43
N TRP A 233 -13.81 -10.82 13.77
CA TRP A 233 -13.29 -11.14 15.10
C TRP A 233 -12.18 -10.23 15.60
N LEU A 234 -11.43 -9.59 14.70
CA LEU A 234 -10.41 -8.62 15.07
C LEU A 234 -10.98 -7.26 15.45
N GLY A 235 -12.21 -6.93 15.07
CA GLY A 235 -12.87 -5.67 15.41
C GLY A 235 -11.98 -4.44 15.13
N ASP A 236 -11.66 -3.70 16.19
CA ASP A 236 -10.81 -2.50 16.16
C ASP A 236 -9.29 -2.80 16.01
N ALA A 237 -8.89 -4.06 16.09
CA ALA A 237 -7.54 -4.53 15.78
C ALA A 237 -7.36 -4.95 14.30
N PHE A 238 -8.41 -4.88 13.48
CA PHE A 238 -8.35 -5.25 12.06
C PHE A 238 -7.34 -4.39 11.28
N ALA A 239 -7.35 -3.09 11.52
CA ALA A 239 -6.45 -2.11 10.93
C ALA A 239 -5.58 -1.44 12.02
N SER A 240 -4.26 -1.55 11.88
CA SER A 240 -3.34 -0.87 12.81
C SER A 240 -3.28 0.63 12.57
N GLY A 241 -3.11 1.42 13.63
CA GLY A 241 -2.93 2.88 13.58
C GLY A 241 -4.24 3.68 13.58
N GLY A 242 -5.37 3.07 13.96
CA GLY A 242 -6.60 3.80 14.27
C GLY A 242 -6.52 4.51 15.62
N SER A 243 -7.59 5.21 15.98
CA SER A 243 -7.78 5.97 17.22
C SER A 243 -7.55 5.17 18.51
N ALA A 244 -7.84 3.86 18.49
CA ALA A 244 -7.58 2.94 19.60
C ALA A 244 -6.13 2.39 19.62
N GLY A 245 -5.36 2.62 18.57
CA GLY A 245 -3.98 2.14 18.42
C GLY A 245 -2.92 3.21 18.67
N TYR A 246 -1.66 2.84 18.48
CA TYR A 246 -0.55 3.79 18.55
C TYR A 246 -0.48 4.65 17.28
N ASP A 247 -0.61 5.96 17.44
CA ASP A 247 -0.38 6.91 16.35
C ASP A 247 1.11 6.93 15.99
N HIS A 248 1.42 6.35 14.83
CA HIS A 248 2.79 6.19 14.35
C HIS A 248 3.52 7.51 14.17
N LYS A 249 2.82 8.55 13.70
CA LYS A 249 3.38 9.89 13.47
C LYS A 249 3.56 10.65 14.76
N LYS A 250 2.51 10.71 15.59
CA LYS A 250 2.54 11.42 16.89
C LYS A 250 3.61 10.85 17.82
N MET A 251 3.80 9.54 17.80
CA MET A 251 4.82 8.88 18.61
C MET A 251 6.20 8.84 17.93
N GLY A 252 6.28 9.10 16.62
CA GLY A 252 7.49 9.03 15.82
C GLY A 252 8.11 7.63 15.77
N ILE A 253 7.30 6.57 15.80
CA ILE A 253 7.78 5.18 16.00
C ILE A 253 8.83 4.80 14.95
N THR A 254 8.52 5.07 13.67
CA THR A 254 9.41 4.73 12.55
C THR A 254 10.70 5.54 12.61
N ALA A 255 10.59 6.87 12.79
CA ALA A 255 11.74 7.76 12.85
C ALA A 255 12.66 7.45 14.02
N LYS A 256 12.10 7.21 15.22
CA LYS A 256 12.87 6.83 16.42
C LYS A 256 13.62 5.51 16.22
N GLY A 257 12.95 4.49 15.66
CA GLY A 257 13.59 3.22 15.35
C GLY A 257 14.73 3.38 14.34
N ALA A 258 14.50 4.12 13.25
CA ALA A 258 15.53 4.41 12.26
C ALA A 258 16.71 5.20 12.87
N TRP A 259 16.42 6.15 13.75
CA TRP A 259 17.42 6.99 14.40
C TRP A 259 18.36 6.21 15.32
N VAL A 260 17.87 5.19 16.02
CA VAL A 260 18.74 4.27 16.78
C VAL A 260 19.76 3.61 15.86
N GLY A 261 19.35 3.23 14.64
CA GLY A 261 20.25 2.73 13.60
C GLY A 261 21.29 3.76 13.16
N VAL A 262 20.87 5.02 12.95
CA VAL A 262 21.77 6.14 12.64
C VAL A 262 22.81 6.34 13.74
N GLN A 263 22.38 6.45 15.00
CA GLN A 263 23.28 6.60 16.14
C GLN A 263 24.28 5.45 16.22
N ARG A 264 23.83 4.21 16.01
CA ARG A 264 24.70 3.03 16.02
C ARG A 264 25.74 3.09 14.90
N HIS A 265 25.31 3.38 13.68
CA HIS A 265 26.19 3.41 12.51
C HIS A 265 27.27 4.49 12.61
N PHE A 266 26.90 5.70 13.06
CA PHE A 266 27.85 6.80 13.23
C PHE A 266 28.80 6.57 14.41
N ARG A 267 28.33 5.94 15.49
CA ARG A 267 29.17 5.59 16.64
C ARG A 267 30.31 4.64 16.25
N GLU A 268 30.08 3.73 15.30
CA GLU A 268 31.13 2.84 14.76
C GLU A 268 32.23 3.59 13.99
N ARG A 269 31.96 4.85 13.60
CA ARG A 269 32.90 5.76 12.94
C ARG A 269 33.45 6.84 13.89
N GLY A 270 33.15 6.74 15.18
CA GLY A 270 33.58 7.71 16.20
C GLY A 270 32.81 9.04 16.17
N ILE A 271 31.64 9.10 15.52
CA ILE A 271 30.80 10.31 15.44
C ILE A 271 29.58 10.14 16.35
N ASN A 272 29.36 11.09 17.25
CA ASN A 272 28.17 11.19 18.07
C ASN A 272 27.18 12.19 17.45
N VAL A 273 26.19 11.70 16.70
CA VAL A 273 25.19 12.55 16.02
C VAL A 273 24.28 13.36 16.95
N GLN A 274 24.46 13.26 18.27
CA GLN A 274 23.81 14.10 19.28
C GLN A 274 24.68 15.27 19.74
N GLU A 275 25.98 15.25 19.42
CA GLU A 275 26.97 16.25 19.84
C GLU A 275 27.69 16.86 18.63
N ASP A 276 28.02 16.04 17.64
CA ASP A 276 28.72 16.41 16.41
C ASP A 276 27.74 16.83 15.32
N SER A 277 28.06 17.95 14.65
CA SER A 277 27.31 18.40 13.47
C SER A 277 27.52 17.47 12.28
N ILE A 278 26.43 17.03 11.69
CA ILE A 278 26.43 16.23 10.47
C ILE A 278 25.48 16.81 9.43
N THR A 279 25.78 16.54 8.18
CA THR A 279 25.06 17.09 7.03
C THR A 279 24.09 16.05 6.49
N VAL A 280 22.89 16.50 6.11
CA VAL A 280 21.81 15.59 5.70
C VAL A 280 21.16 16.10 4.42
N VAL A 281 20.89 15.17 3.51
CA VAL A 281 20.00 15.35 2.36
C VAL A 281 18.82 14.41 2.53
N GLY A 282 17.60 14.86 2.26
CA GLY A 282 16.42 14.03 2.48
C GLY A 282 15.34 14.14 1.40
N VAL A 283 14.40 13.20 1.46
CA VAL A 283 13.23 13.16 0.57
C VAL A 283 11.97 13.27 1.43
N GLY A 284 11.25 14.37 1.30
CA GLY A 284 10.09 14.70 2.14
C GLY A 284 10.08 16.16 2.60
N ASP A 285 9.27 16.40 3.62
CA ASP A 285 9.06 17.70 4.27
C ASP A 285 8.76 17.49 5.76
N MET A 286 8.74 18.59 6.53
CA MET A 286 8.49 18.55 7.97
C MET A 286 7.08 18.07 8.34
N ALA A 287 6.10 18.10 7.43
CA ALA A 287 4.78 17.53 7.67
C ALA A 287 4.76 15.98 7.60
N GLY A 288 5.79 15.36 7.04
CA GLY A 288 5.92 13.91 6.93
C GLY A 288 6.19 13.20 8.26
N ASP A 289 5.68 11.98 8.40
CA ASP A 289 5.92 11.11 9.58
C ASP A 289 7.41 10.86 9.81
N VAL A 290 8.08 10.22 8.84
CA VAL A 290 9.49 9.80 9.01
C VAL A 290 10.45 10.98 8.91
N PHE A 291 10.25 11.85 7.92
CA PHE A 291 11.13 12.97 7.65
C PHE A 291 11.09 14.00 8.79
N GLY A 292 9.88 14.45 9.16
CA GLY A 292 9.69 15.46 10.19
C GLY A 292 10.21 15.00 11.55
N ASN A 293 9.74 13.84 12.03
CA ASN A 293 10.24 13.29 13.30
C ASN A 293 11.75 13.03 13.25
N GLY A 294 12.29 12.53 12.13
CA GLY A 294 13.70 12.19 11.98
C GLY A 294 14.63 13.40 12.08
N LEU A 295 14.27 14.53 11.46
CA LEU A 295 15.06 15.76 11.52
C LEU A 295 14.99 16.48 12.86
N LEU A 296 14.11 16.06 13.76
CA LEU A 296 13.99 16.57 15.12
C LEU A 296 14.69 15.68 16.16
N MET A 297 15.33 14.60 15.73
CA MET A 297 16.04 13.68 16.64
C MET A 297 17.42 14.20 17.08
N SER A 298 17.91 15.29 16.49
CA SER A 298 19.14 15.98 16.90
C SER A 298 19.14 17.43 16.43
N ASP A 299 19.54 18.33 17.33
CA ASP A 299 19.77 19.75 17.06
C ASP A 299 21.08 20.01 16.29
N LYS A 300 21.91 18.98 16.09
CA LYS A 300 23.18 19.05 15.35
C LYS A 300 23.02 18.79 13.84
N LEU A 301 21.82 18.45 13.38
CA LEU A 301 21.57 18.16 11.98
C LEU A 301 21.59 19.44 11.12
N GLN A 302 22.43 19.42 10.10
CA GLN A 302 22.48 20.41 9.03
C GLN A 302 21.76 19.88 7.79
N LEU A 303 20.46 20.17 7.68
CA LEU A 303 19.68 19.83 6.48
C LEU A 303 20.08 20.76 5.33
N VAL A 304 20.80 20.22 4.34
CA VAL A 304 21.34 21.05 3.24
C VAL A 304 20.60 20.94 1.93
N ALA A 305 19.87 19.84 1.75
CA ALA A 305 18.91 19.74 0.69
C ALA A 305 17.75 18.82 1.09
N ALA A 306 16.56 19.15 0.62
CA ALA A 306 15.43 18.24 0.63
C ALA A 306 14.57 18.44 -0.61
N PHE A 307 13.80 17.42 -0.99
CA PHE A 307 12.76 17.61 -1.98
C PHE A 307 11.52 16.79 -1.65
N ASN A 308 10.35 17.35 -1.92
CA ASN A 308 9.07 16.66 -1.85
C ASN A 308 8.37 16.74 -3.21
N HIS A 309 7.08 16.41 -3.28
CA HIS A 309 6.32 16.42 -4.54
C HIS A 309 6.09 17.84 -5.12
N LEU A 310 6.34 18.91 -4.36
CA LEU A 310 6.09 20.31 -4.74
C LEU A 310 7.35 21.16 -4.83
N HIS A 311 8.30 20.95 -3.92
CA HIS A 311 9.42 21.86 -3.69
C HIS A 311 10.76 21.13 -3.62
N ILE A 312 11.80 21.87 -3.96
CA ILE A 312 13.20 21.56 -3.70
C ILE A 312 13.70 22.63 -2.72
N PHE A 313 14.10 22.20 -1.52
CA PHE A 313 14.71 23.03 -0.48
C PHE A 313 16.23 22.88 -0.55
N ILE A 314 16.97 23.98 -0.54
CA ILE A 314 18.44 23.98 -0.52
C ILE A 314 18.93 25.05 0.45
N ASP A 315 19.67 24.64 1.47
CA ASP A 315 20.36 25.53 2.40
C ASP A 315 21.85 25.10 2.45
N PRO A 316 22.76 25.80 1.75
CA PRO A 316 24.15 25.33 1.61
C PRO A 316 24.88 25.13 2.94
N ASN A 317 24.71 26.05 3.89
CA ASN A 317 25.45 26.14 5.15
C ASN A 317 24.53 26.50 6.33
N PRO A 318 23.54 25.67 6.69
CA PRO A 318 22.58 25.98 7.74
C PRO A 318 23.27 26.03 9.11
N GLU A 319 22.88 27.02 9.92
CA GLU A 319 23.23 27.05 11.34
C GLU A 319 22.34 26.04 12.10
N PRO A 320 22.91 25.05 12.80
CA PRO A 320 22.14 23.96 13.38
C PRO A 320 21.03 24.40 14.35
N ALA A 321 21.29 25.34 15.26
CA ALA A 321 20.34 25.73 16.30
C ALA A 321 19.12 26.47 15.73
N ASN A 322 19.35 27.49 14.89
CA ASN A 322 18.31 28.29 14.24
C ASN A 322 17.48 27.44 13.28
N SER A 323 18.16 26.63 12.46
CA SER A 323 17.46 25.76 11.51
C SER A 323 16.68 24.65 12.23
N PHE A 324 17.13 24.17 13.40
CA PHE A 324 16.37 23.21 14.21
C PHE A 324 15.08 23.84 14.76
N ALA A 325 15.18 25.04 15.34
CA ALA A 325 14.01 25.75 15.85
C ALA A 325 12.96 25.98 14.76
N GLU A 326 13.40 26.33 13.55
CA GLU A 326 12.51 26.54 12.42
C GLU A 326 11.89 25.23 11.90
N ARG A 327 12.68 24.15 11.83
CA ARG A 327 12.16 22.81 11.52
C ARG A 327 11.09 22.37 12.54
N GLN A 328 11.30 22.63 13.83
CA GLN A 328 10.33 22.34 14.88
C GLN A 328 9.04 23.14 14.68
N ARG A 329 9.15 24.45 14.41
CA ARG A 329 8.00 25.31 14.11
C ARG A 329 7.19 24.75 12.92
N LEU A 330 7.86 24.36 11.84
CA LEU A 330 7.19 23.76 10.69
C LEU A 330 6.54 22.41 10.98
N PHE A 331 7.16 21.57 11.82
CA PHE A 331 6.58 20.28 12.21
C PHE A 331 5.27 20.44 12.99
N ASP A 332 5.21 21.46 13.85
CA ASP A 332 4.05 21.75 14.70
C ASP A 332 2.91 22.47 13.96
N LEU A 333 3.19 23.04 12.78
CA LEU A 333 2.18 23.68 11.95
C LEU A 333 1.20 22.67 11.33
N PRO A 334 -0.11 22.97 11.34
CA PRO A 334 -1.07 22.16 10.63
C PRO A 334 -0.86 22.31 9.12
N ARG A 335 -0.51 21.20 8.45
CA ARG A 335 -0.33 21.10 6.99
C ARG A 335 0.80 21.98 6.43
N SER A 336 1.97 21.98 7.07
CA SER A 336 3.13 22.72 6.57
C SER A 336 3.68 22.21 5.24
N ALA A 337 4.36 23.11 4.53
CA ALA A 337 5.15 22.85 3.33
C ALA A 337 6.48 23.59 3.42
N TRP A 338 7.43 23.27 2.53
CA TRP A 338 8.69 24.00 2.44
C TRP A 338 8.50 25.50 2.20
N SER A 339 7.45 25.90 1.47
CA SER A 339 7.11 27.32 1.27
C SER A 339 6.82 28.09 2.56
N ASP A 340 6.54 27.41 3.67
CA ASP A 340 6.30 28.05 4.97
C ASP A 340 7.60 28.28 5.76
N TYR A 341 8.74 27.76 5.29
CA TYR A 341 10.04 27.89 5.95
C TYR A 341 10.49 29.36 5.93
N ASP A 342 10.96 29.87 7.08
CA ASP A 342 11.49 31.22 7.18
C ASP A 342 12.81 31.34 6.41
N THR A 343 12.73 31.93 5.21
CA THR A 343 13.89 32.10 4.35
C THR A 343 14.88 33.14 4.86
N SER A 344 14.52 33.97 5.85
CA SER A 344 15.43 34.97 6.42
C SER A 344 16.59 34.35 7.21
N ILE A 345 16.42 33.11 7.69
CA ILE A 345 17.46 32.37 8.41
C ILE A 345 18.27 31.42 7.52
N MET A 346 17.92 31.30 6.23
CA MET A 346 18.67 30.45 5.30
C MET A 346 20.05 31.02 5.03
N SER A 347 21.04 30.16 4.83
CA SER A 347 22.37 30.61 4.48
C SER A 347 22.42 31.24 3.09
N GLU A 348 23.46 32.04 2.85
CA GLU A 348 23.68 32.71 1.58
C GLU A 348 23.66 31.72 0.41
N GLY A 349 22.96 32.09 -0.66
CA GLY A 349 22.83 31.26 -1.84
C GLY A 349 21.87 30.08 -1.68
N GLY A 350 21.16 29.95 -0.55
CA GLY A 350 20.06 29.02 -0.37
C GLY A 350 18.74 29.48 -1.00
N GLY A 351 17.78 28.56 -1.10
CA GLY A 351 16.46 28.87 -1.60
C GLY A 351 15.49 27.69 -1.62
N ILE A 352 14.23 28.02 -1.89
CA ILE A 352 13.14 27.05 -2.03
C ILE A 352 12.58 27.21 -3.43
N PHE A 353 12.64 26.13 -4.21
CA PHE A 353 12.34 26.13 -5.63
C PHE A 353 11.13 25.24 -5.91
N SER A 354 10.34 25.60 -6.92
CA SER A 354 9.29 24.70 -7.41
C SER A 354 9.93 23.48 -8.06
N ARG A 355 9.42 22.28 -7.74
CA ARG A 355 9.78 21.04 -8.41
C ARG A 355 9.37 21.01 -9.89
N SER A 356 8.41 21.85 -10.28
CA SER A 356 8.00 22.00 -11.68
C SER A 356 8.82 23.03 -12.45
N ALA A 357 9.80 23.68 -11.82
CA ALA A 357 10.68 24.63 -12.50
C ALA A 357 11.53 23.90 -13.55
N LYS A 358 11.62 24.49 -14.75
CA LYS A 358 12.44 23.93 -15.85
C LYS A 358 13.94 24.02 -15.59
N SER A 359 14.36 25.03 -14.82
CA SER A 359 15.74 25.26 -14.44
C SER A 359 15.79 25.96 -13.09
N ILE A 360 16.89 25.74 -12.37
CA ILE A 360 17.21 26.42 -11.11
C ILE A 360 18.58 27.06 -11.30
N ALA A 361 18.69 28.36 -11.02
CA ALA A 361 19.97 29.05 -11.03
C ALA A 361 20.82 28.54 -9.86
N ILE A 362 21.99 27.98 -10.14
CA ILE A 362 22.88 27.41 -9.13
C ILE A 362 23.81 28.51 -8.63
N SER A 363 23.67 28.88 -7.35
CA SER A 363 24.53 29.87 -6.69
C SER A 363 25.95 29.33 -6.48
N PRO A 364 26.96 30.20 -6.28
CA PRO A 364 28.31 29.76 -5.93
C PRO A 364 28.34 28.84 -4.70
N GLN A 365 27.55 29.16 -3.67
CA GLN A 365 27.44 28.39 -2.44
C GLN A 365 26.83 27.00 -2.67
N MET A 366 25.83 26.90 -3.55
CA MET A 366 25.29 25.59 -3.97
C MET A 366 26.33 24.77 -4.74
N LYS A 367 27.11 25.40 -5.63
CA LYS A 367 28.15 24.70 -6.38
C LYS A 367 29.21 24.13 -5.47
N GLU A 368 29.71 24.94 -4.54
CA GLU A 368 30.67 24.51 -3.53
C GLU A 368 30.10 23.38 -2.67
N ARG A 369 28.85 23.53 -2.21
CA ARG A 369 28.22 22.56 -1.32
C ARG A 369 28.05 21.18 -1.93
N PHE A 370 27.67 21.11 -3.21
CA PHE A 370 27.34 19.86 -3.89
C PHE A 370 28.40 19.43 -4.91
N ASP A 371 29.57 20.07 -4.91
CA ASP A 371 30.66 19.83 -5.86
C ASP A 371 30.19 19.86 -7.33
N ILE A 372 29.38 20.87 -7.67
CA ILE A 372 28.84 21.04 -9.03
C ILE A 372 29.89 21.74 -9.89
N GLN A 373 30.47 20.98 -10.81
CA GLN A 373 31.40 21.49 -11.80
C GLN A 373 30.69 22.39 -12.82
N PRO A 374 31.37 23.41 -13.38
CA PRO A 374 30.82 24.18 -14.49
C PRO A 374 30.51 23.22 -15.66
N THR A 375 29.27 23.21 -16.13
CA THR A 375 28.98 22.68 -17.46
C THR A 375 29.72 23.54 -18.47
N SER A 376 30.74 22.95 -19.10
CA SER A 376 31.52 23.51 -20.21
C SER A 376 30.67 23.83 -21.42
#